data_AF-A0A3M1HPH2-F1
#
_entry.id   AF-A0A3M1HPH2-F1
#
_cell.length_a   1.000
_cell.length_b   1.000
_cell.length_c   1.000
_cell.angle_alpha   90.00
_cell.angle_beta   90.00
_cell.angle_gamma   90.00
#
_symmetry.space_group_name_H-M   'P 1'
#
loop_
_entity.id
_entity.type
_entity.pdbx_description
1 polymer ?
#
loop_
_entity_poly.entity_id
_entity_poly.type
_entity_poly.pdbx_seq_one_letter_code
_entity_poly.pdbx_strand_id
1 'polypeptide(L)' 'MSRYTGPRCRLCRREGRKLFLKGYKCETSKCPMERRPYPPGMHGQMRRAKMSDYGIQLREKQKVRRIYGVQERQFRR' A
#
# COMPACT_ATOMS: atom_id res chain seq x y z
N MET A 1 18.65 -4.97 11.16
CA MET A 1 18.03 -4.85 9.82
C MET A 1 16.90 -3.82 9.87
N SER A 2 16.94 -2.78 9.04
CA SER A 2 15.85 -1.79 8.98
C SER A 2 14.59 -2.40 8.36
N ARG A 3 13.43 -2.15 8.95
CA ARG A 3 12.12 -2.58 8.43
C ARG A 3 11.09 -1.47 8.64
N TYR A 4 10.05 -1.45 7.82
CA TYR A 4 8.97 -0.46 7.96
C TYR A 4 8.15 -0.75 9.24
N THR A 5 8.23 0.12 10.23
CA THR A 5 7.49 0.05 11.51
C THR A 5 6.24 0.93 11.54
N GLY A 6 6.00 1.72 10.50
CA GLY A 6 4.89 2.66 10.44
C GLY A 6 3.51 2.02 10.19
N PRO A 7 2.47 2.86 9.98
CA PRO A 7 1.10 2.41 9.80
C PRO A 7 0.88 1.51 8.56
N ARG A 8 0.81 0.19 8.74
CA ARG A 8 0.68 -0.78 7.64
C ARG A 8 -0.59 -0.64 6.79
N CYS A 9 -1.74 -0.33 7.39
CA CYS A 9 -2.99 -0.13 6.63
C CYS A 9 -2.96 1.11 5.72
N ARG A 10 -2.09 2.09 6.01
CA ARG A 10 -1.84 3.24 5.13
C ARG A 10 -1.26 2.78 3.79
N LEU A 11 -0.40 1.76 3.82
CA LEU A 11 0.21 1.17 2.63
C LEU A 11 -0.85 0.47 1.76
N CYS A 12 -1.73 -0.33 2.35
CA CYS A 12 -2.84 -0.97 1.63
C CYS A 12 -3.71 0.07 0.91
N ARG A 13 -4.07 1.14 1.63
CA ARG A 13 -4.87 2.25 1.09
C ARG A 13 -4.17 2.98 -0.04
N ARG A 14 -2.85 3.16 0.04
CA ARG A 14 -2.08 3.80 -1.03
C ARG A 14 -2.03 2.94 -2.30
N GLU A 15 -1.89 1.62 -2.14
CA GLU A 15 -1.86 0.68 -3.27
C GLU A 15 -3.25 0.28 -3.78
N GLY A 16 -4.32 0.69 -3.09
CA GLY A 16 -5.70 0.42 -3.50
C GLY A 16 -6.10 -1.05 -3.45
N ARG A 17 -5.31 -1.92 -2.80
CA ARG A 17 -5.61 -3.35 -2.62
C ARG A 17 -5.28 -3.81 -1.19
N LYS A 18 -5.94 -4.88 -0.74
CA LYS A 18 -5.59 -5.55 0.52
C LYS A 18 -4.24 -6.25 0.35
N LEU A 19 -3.23 -5.81 1.12
CA LEU A 19 -1.89 -6.42 1.17
C LEU A 19 -1.73 -7.40 2.35
N PHE A 20 -2.80 -7.64 3.13
CA PHE A 20 -2.84 -8.58 4.26
C PHE A 20 -1.75 -8.43 5.34
N LEU A 21 -1.17 -7.23 5.48
CA LEU A 21 -0.05 -6.96 6.40
C LEU A 21 -0.39 -7.00 7.92
N LYS A 22 -1.66 -7.25 8.27
CA LYS A 22 -2.16 -7.35 9.65
C LYS A 22 -2.89 -8.68 9.94
N GLY A 23 -2.74 -9.69 9.09
CA GLY A 23 -3.37 -11.01 9.27
C GLY A 23 -4.89 -10.90 9.38
N TYR A 24 -5.48 -11.55 10.39
CA TYR A 24 -6.94 -11.66 10.63
C TYR A 24 -7.69 -10.31 10.61
N LYS A 25 -7.06 -9.22 11.04
CA LYS A 25 -7.68 -7.88 10.96
C LYS A 25 -8.02 -7.45 9.52
N CYS A 26 -7.33 -7.98 8.51
CA CYS A 26 -7.58 -7.66 7.11
C CYS A 26 -8.80 -8.38 6.51
N GLU A 27 -9.28 -9.44 7.17
CA GLU A 27 -10.46 -10.23 6.78
C GLU A 27 -11.74 -9.72 7.44
N THR A 28 -11.62 -8.91 8.50
CA THR A 28 -12.76 -8.35 9.23
C THR A 28 -13.19 -6.98 8.70
N SER A 29 -14.44 -6.60 9.01
CA SER A 29 -15.05 -5.29 8.72
C SER A 29 -14.38 -4.08 9.38
N LYS A 30 -13.39 -4.34 10.23
CA LYS A 30 -12.51 -3.34 10.86
C LYS A 30 -11.33 -2.97 9.95
N CYS A 31 -11.18 -3.60 8.79
CA CYS A 31 -10.13 -3.28 7.84
C CYS A 31 -10.34 -1.87 7.24
N PRO A 32 -9.34 -0.95 7.33
CA PRO A 32 -9.50 0.40 6.78
C PRO A 32 -9.70 0.45 5.25
N MET A 33 -9.42 -0.64 4.54
CA MET A 33 -9.70 -0.73 3.10
C MET A 33 -11.20 -0.77 2.80
N GLU A 34 -12.00 -1.37 3.67
CA GLU A 34 -13.45 -1.47 3.46
C GLU A 34 -14.16 -0.15 3.78
N ARG A 35 -13.72 0.51 4.87
CA ARG A 35 -14.31 1.79 5.29
C ARG A 35 -13.76 3.00 4.53
N ARG A 36 -12.52 2.93 4.05
CA ARG A 36 -11.81 4.06 3.42
C ARG A 36 -10.99 3.58 2.21
N PRO A 37 -11.63 3.17 1.10
CA PRO A 37 -10.98 2.60 -0.10
C PRO A 37 -10.24 3.62 -0.98
N TYR A 38 -9.78 4.73 -0.39
CA TYR A 38 -9.11 5.83 -1.08
C TYR A 38 -7.71 6.07 -0.50
N PRO A 39 -6.76 6.63 -1.27
CA PRO A 39 -5.40 6.88 -0.80
C PRO A 39 -5.36 7.70 0.49
N PRO A 40 -4.31 7.55 1.31
CA PRO A 40 -4.14 8.37 2.51
C PRO A 40 -3.74 9.82 2.16
N GLY A 41 -4.08 10.77 3.05
CA GLY A 41 -3.76 12.20 2.91
C GLY A 41 -4.99 13.05 2.62
N MET A 42 -4.81 14.39 2.66
CA MET A 42 -5.88 15.38 2.45
C MET A 42 -6.54 15.23 1.08
N HIS A 43 -5.74 15.07 0.02
CA HIS A 43 -6.22 14.86 -1.35
C HIS A 43 -6.64 13.42 -1.64
N GLY A 44 -6.75 12.56 -0.63
CA GLY A 44 -7.05 11.14 -0.82
C GLY A 44 -8.39 10.89 -1.50
N GLN A 45 -9.39 11.74 -1.26
CA GLN A 45 -10.72 11.65 -1.87
C GLN A 45 -10.84 12.40 -3.19
N MET A 46 -9.84 13.19 -3.57
CA MET A 46 -9.84 13.90 -4.84
C MET A 46 -9.77 12.91 -6.00
N ARG A 47 -10.38 13.27 -7.14
CA ARG A 47 -10.39 12.45 -8.34
C ARG A 47 -8.95 12.11 -8.73
N ARG A 48 -8.65 10.81 -8.91
CA ARG A 48 -7.30 10.38 -9.29
C ARG A 48 -7.00 10.85 -10.70
N ALA A 49 -5.89 11.57 -10.86
CA ALA A 49 -5.33 11.84 -12.17
C ALA A 49 -4.88 10.53 -12.85
N LYS A 50 -4.88 10.53 -14.18
CA LYS A 50 -4.30 9.43 -14.97
C LYS A 50 -2.83 9.26 -14.57
N MET A 51 -2.43 8.05 -14.20
CA MET A 51 -1.04 7.75 -13.88
C MET A 51 -0.23 7.64 -15.17
N SER A 52 1.02 8.11 -15.14
CA SER A 52 1.98 7.81 -16.20
C SER A 52 2.39 6.34 -16.18
N ASP A 53 2.95 5.84 -17.28
CA ASP A 53 3.41 4.45 -17.38
C ASP A 53 4.47 4.12 -16.33
N TYR A 54 5.41 5.04 -16.09
CA TYR A 54 6.35 4.93 -14.99
C TYR A 54 5.66 4.88 -13.63
N GLY A 55 4.60 5.69 -13.44
CA GLY A 55 3.80 5.69 -12.22
C GLY A 55 3.15 4.33 -11.96
N ILE A 56 2.66 3.66 -13.00
CA ILE A 56 2.08 2.31 -12.92
C ILE A 56 3.16 1.31 -12.49
N GLN A 57 4.29 1.27 -13.20
CA GLN A 57 5.41 0.36 -12.90
C GLN A 57 5.94 0.57 -11.47
N LEU A 58 6.09 1.83 -11.05
CA LEU A 58 6.52 2.19 -9.71
C LEU A 58 5.55 1.64 -8.64
N ARG A 59 4.24 1.72 -8.87
CA ARG A 59 3.23 1.21 -7.91
C ARG A 59 3.29 -0.31 -7.81
N GLU A 60 3.40 -1.02 -8.94
CA GLU A 60 3.55 -2.47 -8.92
C GLU A 60 4.81 -2.91 -8.18
N LYS A 61 5.96 -2.24 -8.42
CA LYS A 61 7.18 -2.46 -7.66
C LYS A 61 6.97 -2.27 -6.15
N GLN A 62 6.35 -1.15 -5.77
CA GLN A 62 6.09 -0.84 -4.36
C GLN A 62 5.12 -1.83 -3.71
N LYS A 63 4.14 -2.36 -4.46
CA LYS A 63 3.19 -3.37 -3.99
C LYS A 63 3.93 -4.65 -3.59
N VAL A 64 4.72 -5.21 -4.50
CA VAL A 64 5.48 -6.45 -4.27
C VAL A 64 6.43 -6.29 -3.09
N ARG A 65 7.22 -5.21 -3.08
CA ARG A 65 8.16 -4.90 -1.98
C ARG A 65 7.48 -4.90 -0.61
N ARG A 66 6.27 -4.33 -0.52
CA ARG A 66 5.53 -4.21 0.74
C ARG A 66 4.90 -5.51 1.18
N ILE A 67 4.44 -6.35 0.25
CA ILE A 67 3.89 -7.69 0.55
C ILE A 67 4.95 -8.52 1.26
N TYR A 68 6.17 -8.57 0.71
CA TYR A 68 7.28 -9.32 1.28
C TYR A 68 8.00 -8.60 2.43
N GLY A 69 7.69 -7.33 2.67
CA GLY A 69 8.29 -6.56 3.77
C GLY A 69 9.79 -6.31 3.64
N VAL A 70 10.34 -6.38 2.42
CA VAL A 70 11.78 -6.25 2.16
C VAL A 70 12.20 -4.79 1.90
N GLN A 71 13.47 -4.49 2.14
CA GLN A 71 14.03 -3.17 1.81
C GLN A 71 14.22 -3.02 0.30
N GLU A 72 14.15 -1.79 -0.21
CA GLU A 72 14.32 -1.51 -1.64
C GLU A 72 15.70 -2.00 -2.16
N ARG A 73 16.75 -1.86 -1.35
CA ARG A 73 18.09 -2.32 -1.70
C ARG A 73 18.19 -3.85 -1.78
N GLN A 74 17.42 -4.57 -0.96
CA GLN A 74 17.35 -6.03 -1.02
C GLN A 74 16.49 -6.49 -2.19
N PHE A 75 15.37 -5.80 -2.45
CA PHE A 75 14.46 -6.11 -3.54
C PHE A 75 15.06 -5.91 -4.94
N ARG A 76 16.04 -5.02 -5.07
CA ARG A 76 16.76 -4.75 -6.33
C ARG A 76 17.86 -5.76 -6.64
N ARG A 77 18.41 -6.40 -5.60
CA ARG A 77 19.46 -7.41 -5.75
C ARG A 77 18.85 -8.71 -6.22
#